data_AF-A0A843HZM4-F1
#
_entry.id   AF-A0A843HZM4-F1
#
_cell.length_a   1.000
_cell.length_b   1.000
_cell.length_c   1.000
_cell.angle_alpha   90.00
_cell.angle_beta   90.00
_cell.angle_gamma   90.00
#
_symmetry.space_group_name_H-M   'P 1'
#
loop_
_entity.id
_entity.type
_entity.pdbx_description
1 polymer ?
#
loop_
_entity_poly.entity_id
_entity_poly.type
_entity_poly.pdbx_seq_one_letter_code
_entity_poly.pdbx_strand_id
1 'polypeptide(L)'
;GFSFRDLLSLLKEIFNRLNIPEIRFKPAYFPFTEPSVEVYGKFEKLGWVEVCGAGLLRPEIMEAVGVDAPAGAWGMGVDRVAMLFLGINDIRDLYTTDIEYLRNRKVD
;
A
#
# COMPACT_ATOMS: atom_id res chain seq x y z
N GLY A 1 6.94 -17.68 15.26
CA GLY A 1 6.33 -16.35 15.43
C GLY A 1 6.24 -15.67 14.08
N PHE A 2 5.43 -14.62 13.96
CA PHE A 2 5.33 -13.82 12.74
C PHE A 2 6.70 -13.25 12.35
N SER A 3 7.04 -13.31 11.06
CA SER A 3 8.33 -12.92 10.53
C SER A 3 8.20 -11.95 9.36
N PHE A 4 9.33 -11.35 8.96
CA PHE A 4 9.37 -10.46 7.81
C PHE A 4 8.94 -11.19 6.51
N ARG A 5 9.28 -12.48 6.37
CA ARG A 5 8.83 -13.29 5.24
C ARG A 5 7.31 -13.40 5.17
N ASP A 6 6.65 -13.54 6.33
CA ASP A 6 5.19 -13.63 6.41
C ASP A 6 4.54 -12.32 5.95
N LEU A 7 5.09 -11.18 6.40
CA LEU A 7 4.66 -9.85 5.92
C LEU A 7 4.81 -9.70 4.40
N LEU A 8 5.98 -10.04 3.84
CA LEU A 8 6.19 -9.96 2.39
C LEU A 8 5.23 -10.88 1.61
N SER A 9 4.89 -12.04 2.17
CA SER A 9 3.98 -13.00 1.55
C SER A 9 2.53 -12.51 1.60
N LEU A 10 2.13 -11.90 2.72
CA LEU A 10 0.83 -11.23 2.85
C LEU A 10 0.69 -10.09 1.83
N LEU A 11 1.71 -9.24 1.69
CA LEU A 11 1.70 -8.13 0.74
C LEU A 11 1.58 -8.63 -0.70
N LYS A 12 2.31 -9.70 -1.07
CA LYS A 12 2.15 -10.35 -2.39
C LYS A 12 0.70 -10.77 -2.64
N GLU A 13 0.06 -11.41 -1.67
CA GLU A 13 -1.32 -11.86 -1.81
C GLU A 13 -2.31 -10.69 -1.92
N ILE A 14 -2.13 -9.63 -1.12
CA ILE A 14 -2.96 -8.42 -1.19
C ILE A 14 -2.88 -7.80 -2.58
N PHE A 15 -1.68 -7.55 -3.09
CA PHE A 15 -1.50 -6.94 -4.41
C PHE A 15 -1.97 -7.83 -5.56
N ASN A 16 -1.81 -9.15 -5.44
CA ASN A 16 -2.39 -10.09 -6.40
C ASN A 16 -3.92 -9.98 -6.45
N ARG A 17 -4.60 -9.88 -5.31
CA ARG A 17 -6.06 -9.67 -5.25
C ARG A 17 -6.50 -8.29 -5.73
N LEU A 18 -5.63 -7.30 -5.66
CA LEU A 18 -5.86 -5.98 -6.23
C LEU A 18 -5.56 -5.93 -7.73
N ASN A 19 -5.32 -7.04 -8.43
CA ASN A 19 -4.93 -7.06 -9.85
C ASN A 19 -3.61 -6.32 -10.15
N ILE A 20 -2.68 -6.29 -9.20
CA ILE A 20 -1.30 -5.79 -9.36
C ILE A 20 -0.34 -6.95 -9.10
N PRO A 21 -0.27 -7.97 -9.97
CA PRO A 21 0.50 -9.19 -9.70
C PRO A 21 2.03 -8.99 -9.80
N GLU A 22 2.48 -8.02 -10.60
CA GLU A 22 3.90 -7.69 -10.75
C GLU A 22 4.33 -6.67 -9.68
N ILE A 23 4.86 -7.16 -8.56
CA ILE A 23 5.41 -6.31 -7.48
C ILE A 23 6.92 -6.52 -7.24
N ARG A 24 7.58 -5.48 -6.73
CA ARG A 24 8.97 -5.51 -6.25
C ARG A 24 9.05 -4.93 -4.85
N PHE A 25 9.92 -5.53 -4.04
CA PHE A 25 10.25 -5.04 -2.70
C PHE A 25 11.59 -4.30 -2.76
N LYS A 26 11.62 -3.09 -2.21
CA LYS A 26 12.83 -2.26 -2.14
C LYS A 26 13.07 -1.90 -0.67
N PRO A 27 14.28 -2.10 -0.11
CA PRO A 27 14.59 -1.65 1.24
C PRO A 27 14.29 -0.16 1.41
N ALA A 28 13.70 0.18 2.55
CA ALA A 28 13.29 1.53 2.88
C ALA A 28 13.60 1.84 4.35
N TYR A 29 13.18 3.00 4.84
CA TYR A 29 13.30 3.38 6.25
C TYR A 29 12.02 4.03 6.73
N PHE A 30 11.42 3.46 7.78
CA PHE A 30 10.40 4.11 8.59
C PHE A 30 10.82 4.05 10.06
N PRO A 31 10.78 5.15 10.84
CA PRO A 31 11.36 5.19 12.20
C PRO A 31 10.84 4.12 13.17
N PHE A 32 9.62 3.64 12.95
CA PHE A 32 8.89 2.69 13.78
C PHE A 32 8.98 1.23 13.29
N THR A 33 9.67 0.96 12.17
CA THR A 33 9.87 -0.41 11.67
C THR A 33 11.33 -0.77 11.39
N GLU A 34 11.71 -2.02 11.68
CA GLU A 34 13.00 -2.60 11.33
C GLU A 34 12.86 -4.14 11.22
N PRO A 35 13.07 -4.75 10.03
CA PRO A 35 13.36 -4.12 8.74
C PRO A 35 12.16 -3.42 8.10
N SER A 36 12.46 -2.45 7.23
CA SER A 36 11.50 -1.61 6.49
C SER A 36 11.58 -1.86 4.97
N VAL A 37 10.46 -1.74 4.26
CA VAL A 37 10.35 -2.02 2.83
C VAL A 37 9.28 -1.16 2.14
N GLU A 38 9.57 -0.72 0.92
CA GLU A 38 8.61 -0.18 -0.04
C GLU A 38 8.18 -1.27 -1.03
N VAL A 39 6.91 -1.26 -1.39
CA VAL A 39 6.34 -2.10 -2.46
C VAL A 39 6.11 -1.25 -3.69
N TYR A 40 6.65 -1.69 -4.81
CA TYR A 40 6.43 -1.10 -6.13
C TYR A 40 5.58 -2.03 -6.97
N GLY A 41 4.47 -1.53 -7.51
CA GLY A 41 3.63 -2.22 -8.49
C GLY A 41 3.97 -1.77 -9.92
N LYS A 42 3.88 -2.67 -10.89
CA LYS A 42 4.07 -2.33 -12.31
C LYS A 42 2.73 -2.08 -12.99
N PHE A 43 2.61 -0.93 -13.63
CA PHE A 43 1.45 -0.53 -14.41
C PHE A 43 1.85 -0.31 -15.86
N GLU A 44 1.01 -0.72 -16.82
CA GLU A 44 1.33 -0.71 -18.25
C GLU A 44 1.79 0.67 -18.76
N LYS A 45 1.09 1.74 -18.35
CA LYS A 45 1.37 3.12 -18.80
C LYS A 45 2.40 3.88 -17.96
N LEU A 46 2.62 3.47 -16.70
CA LEU A 46 3.43 4.23 -15.73
C LEU A 46 4.73 3.52 -15.34
N GLY A 47 4.90 2.24 -15.70
CA GLY A 47 6.02 1.44 -15.24
C GLY A 47 5.92 1.13 -13.75
N TRP A 48 7.06 1.14 -13.05
CA TRP A 48 7.15 0.84 -11.62
C TRP A 48 6.76 2.05 -10.77
N VAL A 49 5.71 1.90 -9.98
CA VAL A 49 5.18 2.95 -9.10
C VAL A 49 5.14 2.44 -7.67
N GLU A 50 5.58 3.26 -6.72
CA GLU A 50 5.44 2.98 -5.29
C GLU A 50 3.96 2.99 -4.89
N VAL A 51 3.53 1.94 -4.18
CA VAL A 51 2.11 1.70 -3.85
C VAL A 51 1.88 1.41 -2.36
N CYS A 52 2.92 1.09 -1.59
CA CYS A 52 2.79 0.76 -0.18
C CYS A 52 4.15 0.81 0.54
N GLY A 53 4.14 1.32 1.78
CA GLY A 53 5.23 1.13 2.74
C GLY A 53 4.87 0.04 3.75
N ALA A 54 5.86 -0.73 4.19
CA ALA A 54 5.67 -1.79 5.17
C ALA A 54 6.94 -2.08 5.98
N GLY A 55 6.80 -2.80 7.09
CA GLY A 55 7.93 -3.28 7.88
C GLY A 55 7.51 -4.04 9.13
N LEU A 56 8.47 -4.66 9.81
CA LEU A 56 8.22 -5.20 11.15
C LEU A 56 8.30 -4.07 12.18
N LEU A 57 7.30 -3.96 13.05
CA LEU A 57 7.32 -3.00 14.15
C LEU A 57 8.52 -3.29 15.06
N ARG A 58 9.24 -2.23 15.40
CA ARG A 58 10.39 -2.34 16.29
C ARG A 58 9.96 -2.74 17.71
N PRO A 59 10.80 -3.46 18.47
CA PRO A 59 10.47 -3.89 19.83
C PRO A 59 10.04 -2.75 20.76
N GLU A 60 10.66 -1.57 20.65
CA GLU A 60 10.36 -0.42 21.51
C GLU A 60 8.92 0.10 21.31
N ILE A 61 8.35 -0.08 20.12
CA ILE A 61 6.96 0.27 19.82
C ILE A 61 6.00 -0.76 20.44
N MET A 62 6.36 -2.04 20.37
CA MET A 62 5.55 -3.14 20.88
C MET A 62 5.51 -3.13 22.43
N GLU A 63 6.66 -2.86 23.06
CA GLU A 63 6.79 -2.73 24.51
C GLU A 63 5.93 -1.57 25.05
N ALA A 64 5.95 -0.42 24.37
CA ALA A 64 5.17 0.75 24.77
C ALA A 64 3.65 0.50 24.80
N VAL A 65 3.15 -0.49 24.05
CA VAL A 65 1.73 -0.90 24.02
C VAL A 65 1.45 -2.21 24.78
N GLY A 66 2.45 -2.77 25.47
CA GLY A 66 2.31 -3.97 26.30
C GLY A 66 2.12 -5.27 25.50
N VAL A 67 2.62 -5.33 24.27
CA VAL A 67 2.50 -6.53 23.40
C VAL A 67 3.84 -7.25 23.30
N ASP A 68 3.89 -8.48 23.79
CA ASP A 68 5.06 -9.37 23.69
C ASP A 68 4.95 -10.32 22.49
N ALA A 69 4.87 -9.75 21.29
CA ALA A 69 4.86 -10.50 20.04
C ALA A 69 5.36 -9.64 18.88
N PRO A 70 6.04 -10.22 17.86
CA PRO A 70 6.37 -9.49 16.64
C PRO A 70 5.12 -9.19 15.81
N ALA A 71 5.05 -7.99 15.24
CA ALA A 71 3.97 -7.58 14.35
C ALA A 71 4.52 -6.87 13.11
N GLY A 72 3.86 -7.09 11.97
CA GLY A 72 4.12 -6.36 10.74
C GLY A 72 3.07 -5.26 10.56
N ALA A 73 3.52 -4.09 10.11
CA ALA A 73 2.67 -3.00 9.71
C ALA A 73 2.86 -2.72 8.21
N TRP A 74 1.80 -2.25 7.56
CA TRP A 74 1.84 -1.79 6.17
C TRP A 74 0.78 -0.71 5.96
N GLY A 75 1.00 0.14 4.97
CA GLY A 75 0.11 1.24 4.65
C GLY A 75 0.20 1.60 3.17
N MET A 76 -0.97 1.82 2.57
CA MET A 76 -1.11 2.30 1.19
C MET A 76 -2.06 3.50 1.16
N GLY A 77 -1.80 4.44 0.26
CA GLY A 77 -2.75 5.50 -0.05
C GLY A 77 -3.85 4.95 -0.95
N VAL A 78 -5.06 4.76 -0.41
CA VAL A 78 -6.21 4.27 -1.18
C VAL A 78 -6.51 5.18 -2.36
N ASP A 79 -6.34 6.49 -2.20
CA ASP A 79 -6.51 7.50 -3.25
C ASP A 79 -5.66 7.23 -4.48
N ARG A 80 -4.37 6.94 -4.28
CA ARG A 80 -3.44 6.70 -5.40
C ARG A 80 -3.82 5.44 -6.15
N VAL A 81 -4.18 4.39 -5.42
CA VAL A 81 -4.64 3.13 -6.01
C VAL A 81 -5.95 3.36 -6.77
N ALA A 82 -6.91 4.07 -6.19
CA ALA A 82 -8.18 4.43 -6.82
C ALA A 82 -7.98 5.28 -8.08
N MET A 83 -7.09 6.28 -8.06
CA MET A 83 -6.78 7.08 -9.24
C MET A 83 -6.27 6.21 -10.39
N LEU A 84 -5.40 5.24 -10.09
CA LEU A 84 -4.85 4.33 -11.09
C LEU A 84 -5.92 3.41 -11.70
N PHE A 85 -6.79 2.83 -10.88
CA PHE A 85 -7.87 1.96 -11.36
C PHE A 85 -8.96 2.72 -12.11
N LEU A 86 -9.29 3.93 -11.64
CA LEU A 86 -10.38 4.72 -12.20
C LEU A 86 -9.93 5.69 -13.31
N GLY A 87 -8.65 5.63 -13.71
CA GLY A 87 -8.09 6.49 -14.76
C GLY A 87 -8.12 7.99 -14.44
N ILE A 88 -8.00 8.35 -13.17
CA ILE A 88 -8.02 9.75 -12.70
C ILE A 88 -6.60 10.31 -12.71
N ASN A 89 -6.45 11.49 -13.29
CA ASN A 89 -5.16 12.19 -13.30
C ASN A 89 -5.04 13.21 -12.16
N ASP A 90 -6.16 13.77 -11.69
CA ASP A 90 -6.19 14.77 -10.62
C ASP A 90 -6.89 14.22 -9.37
N ILE A 91 -6.17 14.18 -8.24
CA ILE A 91 -6.73 13.69 -6.98
C ILE A 91 -7.98 14.46 -6.55
N ARG A 92 -8.12 15.73 -6.93
CA ARG A 92 -9.29 16.56 -6.59
C ARG A 92 -10.59 16.00 -7.16
N ASP A 93 -10.52 15.27 -8.25
CA ASP A 93 -11.68 14.61 -8.86
C ASP A 93 -12.22 13.47 -7.99
N LEU A 94 -11.41 12.89 -7.09
CA LEU A 94 -11.89 11.95 -6.07
C LEU A 94 -12.69 12.62 -4.96
N TYR A 95 -12.43 13.91 -4.73
CA TYR A 95 -13.04 14.70 -3.66
C TYR A 95 -14.08 15.71 -4.18
N THR A 96 -14.50 15.56 -5.43
CA THR A 96 -15.46 16.47 -6.06
C THR A 96 -16.84 16.40 -5.40
N THR A 97 -17.48 17.55 -5.28
CA THR A 97 -18.88 17.67 -4.86
C THR A 97 -19.83 17.83 -6.04
N ASP A 98 -19.33 17.76 -7.28
CA ASP A 98 -20.14 17.85 -8.49
C ASP A 98 -20.96 16.57 -8.69
N ILE A 99 -22.26 16.67 -8.39
CA ILE A 99 -23.20 15.54 -8.46
C ILE A 99 -23.34 15.02 -9.90
N GLU A 100 -23.28 15.88 -10.90
CA GLU A 100 -23.44 15.46 -12.29
C GLU A 100 -22.22 14.71 -12.79
N TYR A 101 -21.01 15.13 -12.38
CA TYR A 101 -19.81 14.33 -12.59
C TYR A 101 -19.94 12.95 -11.93
N LEU A 102 -20.35 12.89 -10.66
CA LEU A 102 -20.49 11.63 -9.92
C LEU A 102 -21.52 10.68 -10.54
N ARG A 103 -22.63 11.21 -11.09
CA ARG A 103 -23.68 10.40 -11.75
C ARG A 103 -23.25 9.86 -13.10
N ASN A 104 -22.56 10.67 -13.90
CA ASN A 104 -22.24 10.33 -15.29
C ASN A 104 -20.92 9.58 -15.43
N ARG A 105 -20.10 9.56 -14.39
CA ARG A 105 -18.84 8.86 -14.39
C ARG A 105 -19.05 7.34 -14.37
N LYS A 106 -18.64 6.70 -15.46
CA LYS A 106 -18.59 5.24 -15.54
C LYS A 106 -17.32 4.73 -14.87
N VAL A 107 -17.48 3.67 -14.09
CA VAL A 107 -16.39 2.84 -13.59
C VAL A 107 -16.46 1.57 -14.43
N ASP A 108 -15.44 1.34 -15.26
CA ASP A 108 -15.32 0.12 -16.05
C ASP A 108 -14.81 -1.05 -15.19
#